data_AF-A0AAD6D9S7-F1
#
_entry.id   AF-A0AAD6D9S7-F1
#
_cell.length_a   1.000
_cell.length_b   1.000
_cell.length_c   1.000
_cell.angle_alpha   90.00
_cell.angle_beta   90.00
_cell.angle_gamma   90.00
#
_symmetry.space_group_name_H-M   'P 1'
#
loop_
_entity.id
_entity.type
_entity.pdbx_description
1 polymer ?
#
loop_
_entity_poly.entity_id
_entity_poly.type
_entity_poly.pdbx_seq_one_letter_code
_entity_poly.pdbx_strand_id
1 'polypeptide(L)'
;MASNKPTQPARRLLIFQEARNPANTAEIAYLPVNKLGLPICGDGPVLPDLLELPLRIVKAFTEIFNQPKYKGWSVRSAGPYHDTSEEGKFYAVVLEQTQGHQEMSASAGSP
;
A
#
# COMPACT_ATOMS: atom_id res chain seq x y z
N MET A 1 -26.64 8.23 24.27
CA MET A 1 -26.65 7.21 23.19
C MET A 1 -25.37 7.38 22.39
N ALA A 2 -24.34 6.58 22.65
CA ALA A 2 -23.09 6.64 21.89
C ALA A 2 -23.32 5.97 20.53
N SER A 3 -23.17 6.72 19.44
CA SER A 3 -23.24 6.17 18.09
C SER A 3 -22.03 5.26 17.86
N ASN A 4 -22.26 3.97 17.69
CA ASN A 4 -21.28 3.04 17.12
C ASN A 4 -21.01 3.47 15.68
N LYS A 5 -20.04 4.36 15.46
CA LYS A 5 -19.49 4.58 14.13
C LYS A 5 -18.75 3.29 13.74
N PRO A 6 -19.03 2.67 12.58
CA PRO A 6 -18.19 1.60 12.10
C PRO A 6 -16.75 2.13 12.03
N THR A 7 -15.84 1.45 12.72
CA THR A 7 -14.40 1.74 12.64
C THR A 7 -13.99 1.52 11.19
N GLN A 8 -13.63 2.59 10.49
CA GLN A 8 -13.11 2.47 9.13
C GLN A 8 -11.92 1.51 9.13
N PRO A 9 -11.78 0.65 8.09
CA PRO A 9 -10.64 -0.23 7.98
C PRO A 9 -9.35 0.61 7.95
N ALA A 10 -8.31 0.11 8.62
CA ALA A 10 -7.03 0.81 8.69
C ALA A 10 -6.41 0.86 7.28
N ARG A 11 -5.88 2.04 6.93
CA ARG A 11 -5.28 2.28 5.61
C ARG A 11 -3.87 2.82 5.71
N ARG A 12 -3.02 2.39 4.78
CA ARG A 12 -1.62 2.81 4.69
C ARG A 12 -1.27 3.22 3.26
N LEU A 13 -0.50 4.30 3.13
CA LEU A 13 0.10 4.74 1.88
C LEU A 13 1.53 4.23 1.78
N LEU A 14 1.84 3.48 0.74
CA LEU A 14 3.20 3.08 0.37
C LEU A 14 3.61 3.79 -0.92
N ILE A 15 4.86 4.21 -0.97
CA ILE A 15 5.50 4.82 -2.14
C ILE A 15 6.58 3.86 -2.62
N PHE A 16 6.57 3.57 -3.91
CA PHE A 16 7.56 2.73 -4.57
C PHE A 16 8.28 3.53 -5.65
N GLN A 17 9.60 3.39 -5.72
CA GLN A 17 10.43 3.93 -6.79
C GLN A 17 10.68 2.85 -7.83
N GLU A 18 10.48 3.17 -9.11
CA GLU A 18 10.94 2.38 -10.24
C GLU A 18 12.47 2.50 -10.34
N ALA A 19 13.19 1.39 -10.18
CA ALA A 19 14.64 1.35 -10.25
C ALA A 19 15.10 0.15 -11.10
N ARG A 20 16.31 0.22 -11.67
CA ARG A 20 16.92 -0.96 -12.31
C ARG A 20 17.38 -1.93 -11.22
N ASN A 21 17.12 -3.22 -11.41
CA ASN A 21 17.59 -4.25 -10.50
C ASN A 21 19.13 -4.31 -10.57
N PRO A 22 19.85 -4.11 -9.45
CA PRO A 22 21.32 -4.12 -9.46
C PRO A 22 21.90 -5.51 -9.77
N ALA A 23 21.15 -6.59 -9.50
CA ALA A 23 21.56 -7.96 -9.82
C ALA A 23 21.28 -8.33 -11.29
N ASN A 24 20.30 -7.66 -11.92
CA ASN A 24 19.96 -7.85 -13.33
C ASN A 24 19.46 -6.53 -13.93
N THR A 25 20.36 -5.78 -14.58
CA THR A 25 20.03 -4.45 -15.11
C THR A 25 18.99 -4.43 -16.23
N ALA A 26 18.67 -5.60 -16.80
CA ALA A 26 17.57 -5.76 -17.77
C ALA A 26 16.19 -5.76 -17.08
N GLU A 27 16.12 -5.94 -15.76
CA GLU A 27 14.89 -5.99 -14.99
C GLU A 27 14.63 -4.67 -14.25
N ILE A 28 13.35 -4.31 -14.19
CA ILE A 28 12.85 -3.19 -13.40
C ILE A 28 12.36 -3.73 -12.06
N ALA A 29 12.86 -3.15 -10.97
CA ALA A 29 12.41 -3.38 -9.62
C ALA A 29 11.59 -2.19 -9.11
N TYR A 30 10.70 -2.46 -8.15
CA TYR A 30 9.93 -1.43 -7.46
C TYR A 30 10.33 -1.44 -5.99
N LEU A 31 11.09 -0.43 -5.59
CA LEU A 31 11.71 -0.37 -4.27
C LEU A 31 10.83 0.47 -3.33
N PRO A 32 10.43 -0.04 -2.16
CA PRO A 32 9.63 0.73 -1.22
C PRO A 32 10.47 1.86 -0.60
N VAL A 33 10.01 3.10 -0.76
CA VAL A 33 10.63 4.29 -0.16
C VAL A 33 10.30 4.34 1.34
N ASN A 34 9.03 4.10 1.70
CA ASN A 34 8.56 4.10 3.08
C ASN A 34 8.10 2.70 3.52
N LYS A 35 9.01 1.92 4.09
CA LYS A 35 8.78 0.48 4.41
C LYS A 35 7.59 0.20 5.33
N LEU A 36 7.27 1.12 6.26
CA LEU A 36 6.17 0.95 7.21
C LEU A 36 4.82 1.43 6.66
N GLY A 37 4.80 2.21 5.59
CA GLY A 37 3.62 2.91 5.11
C GLY A 37 3.22 4.09 6.01
N LEU A 38 2.72 5.16 5.41
CA LEU A 38 2.16 6.29 6.14
C LEU A 38 0.70 5.98 6.49
N PRO A 39 0.26 6.19 7.74
CA PRO A 39 -1.15 6.01 8.10
C PRO A 39 -2.02 7.01 7.33
N ILE A 40 -3.16 6.54 6.83
CA ILE A 40 -4.16 7.40 6.19
C ILE A 40 -5.31 7.63 7.17
N CYS A 41 -5.57 8.90 7.48
CA CYS A 41 -6.77 9.35 8.19
C CYS A 41 -7.77 9.95 7.19
N GLY A 42 -9.06 9.65 7.32
CA GLY A 42 -10.09 10.13 6.39
C GLY A 42 -10.00 9.44 5.02
N ASP A 43 -10.53 10.04 3.96
CA ASP A 43 -10.72 9.36 2.67
C ASP A 43 -9.42 8.99 1.94
N GLY A 44 -8.30 9.64 2.27
CA GLY A 44 -7.01 9.35 1.66
C GLY A 44 -6.86 9.94 0.24
N PRO A 45 -5.72 9.66 -0.41
CA PRO A 45 -5.48 10.15 -1.77
C PRO A 45 -6.38 9.44 -2.77
N VAL A 46 -6.90 10.21 -3.73
CA VAL A 46 -7.62 9.66 -4.89
C VAL A 46 -6.57 9.18 -5.90
N LEU A 47 -6.52 7.87 -6.11
CA LEU A 47 -5.64 7.19 -7.05
C LEU A 47 -6.48 6.33 -7.98
N PRO A 48 -6.00 6.03 -9.20
CA PRO A 48 -6.67 5.09 -10.10
C PRO A 48 -6.68 3.67 -9.54
N ASP A 49 -7.48 2.82 -10.17
CA ASP A 49 -7.50 1.40 -9.84
C ASP A 49 -6.20 0.71 -10.28
N LEU A 50 -5.79 -0.32 -9.54
CA LEU A 50 -4.57 -1.09 -9.83
C LEU A 50 -4.54 -1.58 -11.28
N LEU A 51 -5.70 -1.95 -11.84
CA LEU A 51 -5.83 -2.48 -13.20
C LEU A 51 -5.65 -1.42 -14.30
N GLU A 52 -5.68 -0.13 -13.96
CA GLU A 52 -5.37 0.95 -14.90
C GLU A 52 -3.86 1.13 -15.11
N LEU A 53 -3.03 0.49 -14.27
CA LEU A 53 -1.58 0.51 -14.44
C LEU A 53 -1.14 -0.46 -15.55
N PRO A 54 -0.01 -0.17 -16.23
CA PRO A 54 0.63 -1.11 -17.13
C PRO A 54 0.83 -2.50 -16.51
N LEU A 55 0.56 -3.56 -17.27
CA LEU A 55 0.60 -4.97 -16.82
C LEU A 55 1.89 -5.33 -16.08
N ARG A 56 3.04 -4.76 -16.49
CA ARG A 56 4.33 -4.98 -15.83
C ARG A 56 4.32 -4.55 -14.35
N ILE A 57 3.61 -3.46 -14.03
CA ILE A 57 3.49 -2.93 -12.66
C ILE A 57 2.47 -3.77 -11.89
N VAL A 58 1.33 -4.09 -12.52
CA VAL A 58 0.32 -4.98 -11.91
C VAL A 58 0.94 -6.29 -11.46
N LYS A 59 1.75 -6.91 -12.33
CA LYS A 59 2.49 -8.13 -12.02
C LYS A 59 3.45 -7.93 -10.84
N ALA A 60 4.30 -6.91 -10.90
CA ALA A 60 5.29 -6.64 -9.86
C ALA A 60 4.63 -6.35 -8.50
N PHE A 61 3.57 -5.54 -8.45
CA PHE A 61 2.85 -5.25 -7.22
C PHE A 61 2.13 -6.48 -6.68
N THR A 62 1.56 -7.33 -7.55
CA THR A 62 0.99 -8.62 -7.13
C THR A 62 2.06 -9.48 -6.44
N GLU A 63 3.26 -9.60 -7.02
CA GLU A 63 4.37 -10.35 -6.42
C GLU A 63 4.84 -9.74 -5.09
N ILE A 64 4.94 -8.41 -5.00
CA ILE A 64 5.32 -7.69 -3.78
C ILE A 64 4.29 -7.93 -2.67
N PHE A 65 3.00 -7.74 -2.95
CA PHE A 65 1.93 -7.81 -1.94
C PHE A 65 1.50 -9.23 -1.58
N ASN A 66 1.95 -10.25 -2.34
CA ASN A 66 1.85 -11.65 -1.92
C ASN A 66 2.87 -12.05 -0.84
N GLN A 67 3.84 -11.19 -0.50
CA GLN A 67 4.82 -11.50 0.55
C GLN A 67 4.16 -11.57 1.94
N PRO A 68 4.63 -12.46 2.85
CA PRO A 68 4.02 -12.66 4.17
C PRO A 68 3.81 -11.41 5.01
N LYS A 69 4.69 -10.40 4.87
CA LYS A 69 4.59 -9.13 5.59
C LYS A 69 3.34 -8.29 5.26
N TYR A 70 2.69 -8.56 4.13
CA TYR A 70 1.45 -7.90 3.71
C TYR A 70 0.21 -8.77 3.94
N LYS A 71 0.34 -9.91 4.62
CA LYS A 71 -0.82 -10.73 5.01
C LYS A 71 -1.83 -9.88 5.79
N GLY A 72 -3.10 -9.97 5.41
CA GLY A 72 -4.18 -9.17 6.01
C GLY A 72 -4.29 -7.75 5.45
N TRP A 73 -3.52 -7.40 4.41
CA TRP A 73 -3.64 -6.15 3.66
C TRP A 73 -4.03 -6.45 2.21
N SER A 74 -4.80 -5.55 1.62
CA SER A 74 -5.23 -5.60 0.23
C SER A 74 -4.90 -4.27 -0.45
N VAL A 75 -4.54 -4.33 -1.74
CA VAL A 75 -4.36 -3.11 -2.54
C VAL A 75 -5.73 -2.54 -2.86
N ARG A 76 -5.99 -1.33 -2.37
CA ARG A 76 -7.23 -0.59 -2.63
C ARG A 76 -7.14 0.24 -3.90
N SER A 77 -6.03 0.93 -4.09
CA SER A 77 -5.78 1.77 -5.27
C SER A 77 -4.27 1.96 -5.46
N ALA A 78 -3.85 2.22 -6.69
CA ALA A 78 -2.44 2.43 -7.01
C ALA A 78 -2.30 3.32 -8.24
N GLY A 79 -1.37 4.27 -8.20
CA GLY A 79 -1.19 5.24 -9.27
C GLY A 79 0.23 5.79 -9.36
N PRO A 80 0.59 6.43 -10.49
CA PRO A 80 1.80 7.25 -10.55
C PRO A 80 1.78 8.30 -9.44
N TYR A 81 2.92 8.49 -8.79
CA TYR A 81 3.14 9.53 -7.80
C TYR A 81 4.20 10.47 -8.34
N HIS A 82 3.86 11.76 -8.46
CA HIS A 82 4.79 12.77 -8.92
C HIS A 82 5.31 13.55 -7.71
N ASP A 83 6.54 13.23 -7.31
CA ASP A 83 7.27 14.02 -6.33
C ASP A 83 8.08 15.08 -7.08
N THR A 84 7.73 16.35 -6.91
CA THR A 84 8.47 17.45 -7.57
C THR A 84 9.84 17.70 -6.94
N SER A 85 10.13 17.09 -5.78
CA SER A 85 11.37 17.26 -5.04
C SER A 85 12.43 16.20 -5.34
N GLU A 86 12.06 15.09 -5.97
CA GLU A 86 12.92 13.92 -6.19
C GLU A 86 12.95 13.50 -7.66
N GLU A 87 14.13 13.20 -8.18
CA GLU A 87 14.27 12.63 -9.53
C GLU A 87 13.87 11.16 -9.55
N GLY A 88 12.99 10.78 -10.49
CA GLY A 88 12.65 9.39 -10.74
C GLY A 88 11.18 9.18 -11.03
N LYS A 89 10.81 7.90 -11.14
CA LYS A 89 9.44 7.48 -11.38
C LYS A 89 8.91 6.76 -10.16
N PHE A 90 7.85 7.29 -9.56
CA PHE A 90 7.28 6.77 -8.32
C PHE A 90 5.83 6.33 -8.52
N TYR A 91 5.39 5.46 -7.62
CA TYR A 91 4.02 4.97 -7.56
C TYR A 91 3.54 5.00 -6.12
N ALA A 92 2.34 5.51 -5.92
CA ALA A 92 1.61 5.44 -4.68
C ALA A 92 0.71 4.20 -4.69
N VAL A 93 0.68 3.49 -3.57
CA VAL A 93 -0.19 2.32 -3.36
C VAL A 93 -0.89 2.50 -2.02
N VAL A 94 -2.22 2.47 -2.04
CA VAL A 94 -3.04 2.46 -0.83
C VAL A 94 -3.34 1.01 -0.47
N LEU A 95 -2.93 0.61 0.72
CA LEU A 95 -3.32 -0.65 1.33
C LEU A 95 -4.48 -0.43 2.30
N GLU A 96 -5.40 -1.39 2.31
CA GLU A 96 -6.51 -1.49 3.26
C GLU A 96 -6.46 -2.84 3.98
N GLN A 97 -6.58 -2.80 5.31
CA GLN A 97 -6.60 -4.00 6.14
C GLN A 97 -7.90 -4.78 5.90
N THR A 98 -7.80 -6.08 5.64
CA THR A 98 -8.98 -6.93 5.42
C THR A 98 -9.73 -7.15 6.74
N GLN A 99 -11.07 -7.05 6.71
CA GLN A 99 -11.92 -7.34 7.88
C GLN A 99 -11.69 -8.78 8.32
N GLY A 100 -11.19 -8.95 9.55
CA GLY A 100 -10.73 -10.23 10.10
C GLY A 100 -9.41 -10.13 10.87
N HIS A 101 -8.64 -9.05 10.68
CA HIS A 101 -7.41 -8.80 11.44
C HIS A 101 -7.53 -7.65 12.46
N GLN A 102 -8.69 -6.99 12.54
CA GLN A 102 -8.99 -5.96 13.55
C GLN A 102 -9.42 -6.55 14.91
N GLU A 103 -9.93 -7.79 14.97
CA GLU A 103 -10.44 -8.38 16.22
C GLU A 103 -9.34 -8.84 17.20
N MET A 104 -8.13 -9.14 16.73
CA MET A 104 -7.06 -9.62 17.62
C MET A 104 -6.31 -8.52 18.38
N SER A 105 -6.52 -7.24 18.03
CA SER A 105 -5.83 -6.12 18.70
C SER A 105 -6.69 -5.43 19.77
N ALA A 106 -7.99 -5.71 19.82
CA ALA A 106 -8.93 -5.04 20.71
C ALA A 106 -9.25 -5.82 22.01
N SER A 107 -8.79 -7.07 22.16
CA SER A 107 -9.12 -7.93 23.31
C SER A 107 -8.02 -8.06 24.37
N ALA A 108 -6.85 -7.44 24.17
CA ALA A 108 -5.77 -7.47 25.16
C ALA A 108 -5.76 -6.18 26.00
N GLY A 109 -6.72 -6.04 26.91
CA GLY A 109 -6.68 -4.94 27.87
C GLY A 109 -7.95 -4.74 28.66
N SER A 110 -8.19 -5.56 29.67
CA SER A 110 -8.77 -5.13 30.96
C SER A 110 -8.45 -6.19 32.02
N PRO A 111 -7.78 -5.82 33.13
CA PRO A 111 -7.72 -6.66 34.34
C PRO A 111 -9.08 -6.73 35.06
#